data_AF-A0A5E4KXT0-F1
#
_entry.id   AF-A0A5E4KXT0-F1
#
_cell.length_a   1.000
_cell.length_b   1.000
_cell.length_c   1.000
_cell.angle_alpha   90.00
_cell.angle_beta   90.00
_cell.angle_gamma   90.00
#
_symmetry.space_group_name_H-M   'P 1'
#
loop_
_entity.id
_entity.type
_entity.pdbx_description
1 polymer ?
#
loop_
_entity_poly.entity_id
_entity_poly.type
_entity_poly.pdbx_seq_one_letter_code
_entity_poly.pdbx_strand_id
1 'polypeptide(L)'
;MQNPVLNFKAGWTNKLKGVITPHVMDEVLFKILIAEASQHIEKFTLPGLKKEMKSSGFSSKVYKPVREYSDYLTELTYGGLEILTVDGGLVEKSTDLGLRYGLLTTDAIHLSTMKQYGIINVATNDSDFERVESITIYKPERSTA
;
A
#
# COMPACT_ATOMS: atom_id res chain seq x y z
N MET A 1 -25.33 -11.30 -19.35
CA MET A 1 -23.86 -11.47 -19.36
C MET A 1 -23.42 -11.57 -17.91
N GLN A 2 -22.86 -12.71 -17.52
CA GLN A 2 -22.46 -12.98 -16.14
C GLN A 2 -21.12 -12.29 -15.85
N ASN A 3 -21.08 -11.56 -14.73
CA ASN A 3 -19.88 -10.92 -14.21
C ASN A 3 -18.97 -12.02 -13.62
N PRO A 4 -17.70 -12.16 -14.01
CA PRO A 4 -16.85 -13.20 -13.44
C PRO A 4 -16.52 -12.79 -12.00
N VAL A 5 -17.18 -13.44 -11.05
CA VAL A 5 -16.81 -13.41 -9.63
C VAL A 5 -15.39 -13.97 -9.54
N LEU A 6 -14.43 -13.13 -9.15
CA LEU A 6 -13.09 -13.55 -8.81
C LEU A 6 -13.18 -14.51 -7.63
N ASN A 7 -13.15 -15.81 -7.92
CA ASN A 7 -13.09 -16.86 -6.92
C ASN A 7 -11.68 -16.89 -6.30
N PHE A 8 -11.41 -15.97 -5.38
CA PHE A 8 -10.29 -16.11 -4.46
C PHE A 8 -10.61 -17.25 -3.49
N LYS A 9 -10.01 -18.41 -3.71
CA LYS A 9 -9.93 -19.46 -2.70
C LYS A 9 -9.10 -18.91 -1.54
N ALA A 10 -9.77 -18.38 -0.52
CA ALA A 10 -9.17 -17.96 0.74
C ALA A 10 -8.63 -19.20 1.48
N GLY A 11 -7.44 -19.63 1.10
CA GLY A 11 -6.63 -20.62 1.79
C GLY A 11 -5.63 -19.96 2.72
N TRP A 12 -6.05 -19.02 3.58
CA TRP A 12 -5.21 -18.58 4.69
C TRP A 12 -5.21 -19.71 5.72
N THR A 13 -4.28 -20.65 5.58
CA THR A 13 -4.02 -21.59 6.68
C THR A 13 -3.65 -20.76 7.91
N ASN A 14 -4.18 -21.13 9.08
CA ASN A 14 -3.99 -20.46 10.38
C ASN A 14 -2.52 -20.38 10.90
N LYS A 15 -1.53 -20.39 10.00
CA LYS A 15 -0.09 -20.41 10.31
C LYS A 15 0.62 -19.08 10.06
N LEU A 16 0.06 -18.16 9.27
CA LEU A 16 0.70 -16.89 8.93
C LEU A 16 -0.27 -15.73 9.15
N LYS A 17 0.17 -14.75 9.95
CA LYS A 17 -0.59 -13.52 10.23
C LYS A 17 -0.07 -12.41 9.32
N GLY A 18 -0.90 -11.96 8.39
CA GLY A 18 -0.59 -10.82 7.51
C GLY A 18 -0.78 -9.50 8.26
N VAL A 19 0.11 -8.55 8.03
CA VAL A 19 0.00 -7.19 8.59
C VAL A 19 0.40 -6.15 7.55
N ILE A 20 -0.22 -4.97 7.60
CA ILE A 20 0.15 -3.77 6.84
C ILE A 20 0.11 -2.53 7.74
N THR A 21 0.49 -1.37 7.19
CA THR A 21 0.36 -0.07 7.87
C THR A 21 -0.56 0.86 7.07
N PRO A 22 -1.17 1.89 7.72
CA PRO A 22 -1.94 2.92 7.02
C PRO A 22 -1.14 3.64 5.92
N HIS A 23 0.19 3.71 6.04
CA HIS A 23 1.06 4.35 5.06
C HIS A 23 1.16 3.55 3.76
N VAL A 24 1.14 2.21 3.83
CA VAL A 24 1.03 1.35 2.63
C VAL A 24 -0.33 1.56 1.96
N MET A 25 -1.41 1.69 2.76
CA MET A 25 -2.74 1.97 2.21
C MET A 25 -2.74 3.33 1.49
N ASP A 26 -2.24 4.38 2.15
CA ASP A 26 -2.16 5.73 1.58
C ASP A 26 -1.38 5.75 0.25
N GLU A 27 -0.20 5.11 0.22
CA GLU A 27 0.61 5.03 -1.00
C GLU A 27 -0.11 4.33 -2.15
N VAL A 28 -0.75 3.18 -1.90
CA VAL A 28 -1.45 2.42 -2.93
C VAL A 28 -2.69 3.17 -3.41
N LEU A 29 -3.50 3.70 -2.49
CA LEU A 29 -4.71 4.47 -2.83
C LEU A 29 -4.36 5.74 -3.61
N PHE A 30 -3.27 6.42 -3.25
CA PHE A 30 -2.76 7.56 -4.00
C PHE A 30 -2.30 7.15 -5.41
N LYS A 31 -1.54 6.05 -5.55
CA LYS A 31 -1.13 5.54 -6.87
C LYS A 31 -2.32 5.20 -7.77
N ILE A 32 -3.37 4.58 -7.21
CA ILE A 32 -4.62 4.30 -7.95
C ILE A 32 -5.30 5.60 -8.38
N LEU A 33 -5.41 6.58 -7.48
CA LEU A 33 -5.98 7.89 -7.80
C LEU A 33 -5.24 8.58 -8.94
N ILE A 34 -3.90 8.60 -8.88
CA ILE A 34 -3.04 9.20 -9.90
C ILE A 34 -3.16 8.46 -11.23
N ALA A 35 -3.13 7.12 -11.20
CA ALA A 35 -3.26 6.30 -12.39
C ALA A 35 -4.61 6.54 -13.09
N GLU A 36 -5.71 6.53 -12.34
CA GLU A 36 -7.05 6.79 -12.90
C GLU A 36 -7.16 8.23 -13.42
N ALA A 37 -6.71 9.23 -12.65
CA ALA A 37 -6.76 10.62 -13.08
C ALA A 37 -5.93 10.89 -14.36
N SER A 38 -4.79 10.20 -14.52
CA SER A 38 -3.94 10.33 -15.69
C SER A 38 -4.61 9.90 -17.00
N GLN A 39 -5.66 9.08 -16.94
CA GLN A 39 -6.44 8.68 -18.12
C GLN A 39 -7.37 9.80 -18.62
N HIS A 40 -7.68 10.79 -17.77
CA HIS A 40 -8.66 11.85 -18.05
C HIS A 40 -8.02 13.23 -18.19
N ILE A 41 -6.73 13.36 -17.90
CA ILE A 41 -5.98 14.62 -17.97
C ILE A 41 -4.90 14.50 -19.05
N GLU A 42 -5.04 15.24 -20.14
CA GLU A 42 -4.13 15.20 -21.29
C GLU A 42 -2.65 15.48 -20.91
N LYS A 43 -2.42 16.44 -20.02
CA LYS A 43 -1.09 16.76 -19.47
C LYS A 43 -1.13 16.68 -17.95
N PHE A 44 -0.89 15.48 -17.44
CA PHE A 44 -0.96 15.22 -16.01
C PHE A 44 0.07 16.06 -15.23
N THR A 45 -0.44 16.86 -14.27
CA THR A 45 0.38 17.59 -13.29
C THR A 45 -0.37 17.64 -11.96
N LEU A 46 0.34 17.72 -10.82
CA LEU A 46 -0.32 17.83 -9.51
C LEU A 46 -1.21 19.10 -9.38
N PRO A 47 -0.81 20.29 -9.84
CA PRO A 47 -1.71 21.45 -9.84
C PRO A 47 -2.93 21.24 -10.76
N GLY A 48 -2.74 20.63 -11.92
CA GLY A 48 -3.82 20.27 -12.85
C GLY A 48 -4.83 19.32 -12.20
N LEU A 49 -4.34 18.24 -11.58
CA LEU A 49 -5.16 17.33 -10.79
C LEU A 49 -5.96 18.10 -9.72
N LYS A 50 -5.30 18.91 -8.88
CA LYS A 50 -5.97 19.69 -7.83
C LYS A 50 -7.06 20.62 -8.37
N LYS A 51 -6.90 21.14 -9.59
CA LYS A 51 -7.92 21.96 -10.27
C LYS A 51 -9.12 21.09 -10.68
N GLU A 52 -8.89 19.98 -11.38
CA GLU A 52 -9.96 19.09 -11.85
C GLU A 52 -10.74 18.44 -10.69
N MET A 53 -10.06 18.11 -9.58
CA MET A 53 -10.67 17.54 -8.37
C MET A 53 -11.74 18.43 -7.73
N LYS A 54 -11.80 19.72 -8.05
CA LYS A 54 -12.87 20.62 -7.59
C LYS A 54 -14.22 20.32 -8.25
N SER A 55 -14.24 19.64 -9.39
CA SER A 55 -15.46 19.15 -10.04
C SER A 55 -15.93 17.86 -9.38
N SER A 56 -17.18 17.83 -8.91
CA SER A 56 -17.77 16.64 -8.28
C SER A 56 -17.87 15.45 -9.25
N GLY A 57 -18.12 15.70 -10.54
CA GLY A 57 -18.16 14.65 -11.56
C GLY A 57 -16.78 14.01 -11.79
N PHE A 58 -15.73 14.84 -11.84
CA PHE A 58 -14.36 14.33 -11.98
C PHE A 58 -13.91 13.58 -10.74
N SER A 59 -14.09 14.16 -9.55
CA SER A 59 -13.68 13.53 -8.29
C SER A 59 -14.42 12.22 -8.06
N SER A 60 -15.73 12.16 -8.32
CA SER A 60 -16.49 10.90 -8.21
C SER A 60 -15.99 9.83 -9.19
N LYS A 61 -15.59 10.21 -10.40
CA LYS A 61 -15.06 9.28 -11.40
C LYS A 61 -13.73 8.68 -10.94
N VAL A 62 -12.78 9.53 -10.53
CA VAL A 62 -11.42 9.07 -10.17
C VAL A 62 -11.35 8.38 -8.80
N TYR A 63 -12.25 8.72 -7.86
CA TYR A 63 -12.32 8.02 -6.57
C TYR A 63 -13.05 6.68 -6.62
N LYS A 64 -13.74 6.34 -7.72
CA LYS A 64 -14.42 5.05 -7.84
C LYS A 64 -13.46 3.87 -7.63
N PRO A 65 -12.36 3.71 -8.40
CA PRO A 65 -11.42 2.60 -8.18
C PRO A 65 -10.67 2.70 -6.84
N VAL A 66 -10.46 3.92 -6.32
CA VAL A 66 -9.85 4.13 -4.99
C VAL A 66 -10.74 3.55 -3.89
N ARG A 67 -12.05 3.80 -3.96
CA ARG A 67 -13.03 3.24 -3.01
C ARG A 67 -13.12 1.72 -3.13
N GLU A 68 -13.22 1.20 -4.36
CA GLU A 68 -13.27 -0.25 -4.60
C GLU A 68 -12.06 -0.97 -3.98
N TYR A 69 -10.85 -0.39 -4.13
CA TYR A 69 -9.65 -0.97 -3.52
C TYR A 69 -9.61 -0.80 -1.99
N SER A 70 -10.07 0.35 -1.47
CA SER A 70 -10.19 0.56 -0.03
C SER A 70 -11.13 -0.44 0.62
N ASP A 71 -12.28 -0.70 0.00
CA ASP A 71 -13.27 -1.68 0.47
C ASP A 71 -12.67 -3.09 0.44
N TYR A 72 -11.95 -3.44 -0.62
CA TYR A 72 -11.20 -4.70 -0.69
C TYR A 72 -10.17 -4.86 0.44
N LEU A 73 -9.40 -3.81 0.77
CA LEU A 73 -8.48 -3.85 1.91
C LEU A 73 -9.22 -4.06 3.23
N THR A 74 -10.38 -3.42 3.42
CA THR A 74 -11.25 -3.66 4.59
C THR A 74 -11.74 -5.10 4.64
N GLU A 75 -12.17 -5.68 3.53
CA GLU A 75 -12.59 -7.08 3.46
C GLU A 75 -11.47 -8.05 3.83
N LEU A 76 -10.22 -7.77 3.44
CA LEU A 76 -9.07 -8.58 3.85
C LEU A 76 -8.87 -8.60 5.36
N THR A 77 -9.29 -7.56 6.09
CA THR A 77 -9.22 -7.55 7.55
C THR A 77 -10.15 -8.58 8.19
N TYR A 78 -11.31 -8.85 7.57
CA TYR A 78 -12.20 -9.94 8.00
C TYR A 78 -11.57 -11.31 7.77
N GLY A 79 -10.64 -11.40 6.81
CA GLY A 79 -9.83 -12.59 6.54
C GLY A 79 -8.57 -12.73 7.42
N GLY A 80 -8.35 -11.82 8.38
CA GLY A 80 -7.25 -11.90 9.34
C GLY A 80 -6.04 -10.99 9.03
N LEU A 81 -6.12 -10.12 8.02
CA LEU A 81 -5.13 -9.05 7.81
C LEU A 81 -5.25 -8.00 8.93
N GLU A 82 -4.16 -7.69 9.62
CA GLU A 82 -4.14 -6.62 10.62
C GLU A 82 -3.53 -5.33 10.05
N ILE A 83 -4.10 -4.18 10.44
CA ILE A 83 -3.54 -2.86 10.13
C ILE A 83 -2.89 -2.33 11.40
N LEU A 84 -1.55 -2.30 11.43
CA LEU A 84 -0.79 -1.83 12.58
C LEU A 84 -0.83 -0.30 12.68
N THR A 85 -1.03 0.20 13.89
CA THR A 85 -0.98 1.63 14.17
C THR A 85 0.43 2.18 13.95
N VAL A 86 0.52 3.33 13.29
CA VAL A 86 1.76 4.10 13.17
C VAL A 86 1.57 5.42 13.92
N ASP A 87 2.32 5.62 15.00
CA ASP A 87 2.33 6.86 15.77
C ASP A 87 3.46 7.81 15.33
N GLY A 88 3.48 9.03 15.89
CA GLY A 88 4.49 10.03 15.58
C GLY A 88 5.92 9.60 15.96
N GLY A 89 6.10 8.78 16.99
CA GLY A 89 7.40 8.26 17.38
C GLY A 89 7.97 7.27 16.38
N LEU A 90 7.12 6.46 15.74
CA LEU A 90 7.53 5.60 14.63
C LEU A 90 7.93 6.39 13.40
N VAL A 91 7.23 7.49 13.11
CA VAL A 91 7.59 8.41 12.02
C VAL A 91 8.92 9.09 12.30
N GLU A 92 9.18 9.56 13.52
CA GLU A 92 10.45 10.17 13.90
C GLU A 92 11.62 9.18 13.73
N LYS A 93 11.51 7.98 14.32
CA LYS A 93 12.53 6.91 14.20
C LYS A 93 12.78 6.48 12.76
N SER A 94 11.78 6.62 11.88
CA SER A 94 11.94 6.26 10.47
C SER A 94 12.97 7.13 9.76
N THR A 95 13.19 8.36 10.20
CA THR A 95 14.13 9.28 9.55
C THR A 95 15.57 8.76 9.57
N ASP A 96 16.01 8.22 10.71
CA ASP A 96 17.32 7.59 10.86
C ASP A 96 17.46 6.33 9.98
N LEU A 97 16.37 5.56 9.84
CA LEU A 97 16.35 4.37 9.00
C LEU A 97 16.39 4.73 7.51
N GLY A 98 15.65 5.75 7.10
CA GLY A 98 15.68 6.31 5.75
C GLY A 98 17.06 6.81 5.39
N LEU A 99 17.72 7.53 6.30
CA LEU A 99 19.11 7.98 6.13
C LEU A 99 20.08 6.81 6.03
N ARG A 100 19.97 5.82 6.93
CA ARG A 100 20.90 4.68 6.99
C ARG A 100 20.81 3.79 5.76
N TYR A 101 19.60 3.49 5.29
CA TYR A 101 19.37 2.49 4.25
C TYR A 101 19.00 3.11 2.89
N GLY A 102 18.92 4.44 2.80
CA GLY A 102 18.48 5.13 1.58
C GLY A 102 17.06 4.75 1.19
N LEU A 103 16.15 4.68 2.15
CA LEU A 103 14.74 4.35 1.93
C LEU A 103 13.90 5.62 1.75
N LEU A 104 12.88 5.55 0.91
CA LEU A 104 11.85 6.58 0.87
C LEU A 104 11.05 6.57 2.19
N THR A 105 10.34 7.68 2.44
CA THR A 105 9.67 7.92 3.72
C THR A 105 8.71 6.81 4.11
N THR A 106 7.89 6.33 3.17
CA THR A 106 6.92 5.25 3.44
C THR A 106 7.61 3.94 3.80
N ASP A 107 8.68 3.57 3.06
CA ASP A 107 9.46 2.35 3.31
C ASP A 107 10.22 2.42 4.64
N ALA A 108 10.75 3.59 4.96
CA ALA A 108 11.41 3.82 6.24
C ALA A 108 10.42 3.70 7.42
N ILE A 109 9.20 4.23 7.28
CA ILE A 109 8.12 4.09 8.27
C ILE A 109 7.70 2.62 8.39
N HIS A 110 7.62 1.90 7.27
CA HIS A 110 7.35 0.47 7.25
C HIS A 110 8.42 -0.29 8.05
N LEU A 111 9.70 -0.01 7.80
CA LEU A 111 10.80 -0.64 8.54
C LEU A 111 10.83 -0.26 10.03
N SER A 112 10.53 1.00 10.36
CA SER A 112 10.40 1.46 11.75
C SER A 112 9.32 0.67 12.49
N THR A 113 8.17 0.49 11.84
CA THR A 113 7.04 -0.31 12.37
C THR A 113 7.45 -1.77 12.54
N MET A 114 8.10 -2.37 11.53
CA MET A 114 8.60 -3.74 11.64
C MET A 114 9.51 -3.93 12.87
N LYS A 115 10.45 -3.00 13.09
CA LYS A 115 11.35 -3.04 14.24
C LYS A 115 10.62 -2.92 15.57
N GLN A 116 9.63 -2.03 15.68
CA GLN A 116 8.83 -1.85 16.89
C GLN A 116 8.05 -3.11 17.28
N TYR A 117 7.50 -3.81 16.29
CA TYR A 117 6.65 -4.99 16.49
C TYR A 117 7.43 -6.32 16.43
N GLY A 118 8.76 -6.27 16.29
CA GLY A 118 9.60 -7.48 16.18
C GLY A 118 9.34 -8.30 14.92
N ILE A 119 8.83 -7.67 13.85
CA ILE A 119 8.55 -8.32 12.57
C ILE A 119 9.83 -8.34 11.75
N ILE A 120 10.27 -9.56 11.40
CA ILE A 120 11.49 -9.77 10.61
C ILE A 120 11.20 -10.24 9.19
N ASN A 121 9.95 -10.58 8.84
CA ASN A 121 9.59 -11.10 7.52
C ASN A 121 8.83 -10.02 6.75
N VAL A 122 9.20 -9.74 5.49
CA VAL A 122 8.49 -8.81 4.61
C VAL A 122 8.21 -9.46 3.26
N ALA A 123 6.96 -9.32 2.78
CA ALA A 123 6.60 -9.69 1.42
C ALA A 123 6.66 -8.43 0.54
N THR A 124 7.70 -8.29 -0.27
CA THR A 124 7.88 -7.11 -1.13
C THR A 124 8.68 -7.47 -2.36
N ASN A 125 8.34 -6.87 -3.51
CA ASN A 125 9.17 -6.94 -4.72
C ASN A 125 10.21 -5.80 -4.79
N ASP A 126 10.16 -4.86 -3.86
CA ASP A 126 11.10 -3.76 -3.80
C ASP A 126 12.50 -4.26 -3.42
N SER A 127 13.50 -3.94 -4.25
CA SER A 127 14.90 -4.27 -4.00
C SER A 127 15.53 -3.36 -2.93
N ASP A 128 14.90 -2.24 -2.58
CA ASP A 128 15.46 -1.31 -1.61
C ASP A 128 15.59 -1.91 -0.21
N PHE A 129 14.69 -2.82 0.15
CA PHE A 129 14.75 -3.57 1.39
C PHE A 129 15.91 -4.59 1.45
N GLU A 130 16.54 -4.94 0.32
CA GLU A 130 17.69 -5.87 0.30
C GLU A 130 18.92 -5.29 1.01
N ARG A 131 18.96 -3.97 1.22
CA ARG A 131 19.99 -3.27 2.00
C ARG A 131 19.80 -3.42 3.52
N VAL A 132 18.68 -3.99 3.97
CA VAL A 132 18.33 -4.12 5.38
C VAL A 132 18.65 -5.54 5.85
N GLU A 133 19.80 -5.71 6.49
CA GLU A 133 20.28 -7.04 6.90
C GLU A 133 19.41 -7.72 7.98
N SER A 134 18.63 -6.95 8.74
CA SER A 134 17.85 -7.46 9.88
C SER A 134 16.49 -8.06 9.51
N ILE A 135 16.20 -8.24 8.22
CA ILE A 135 14.90 -8.74 7.74
C ILE A 135 15.08 -9.83 6.67
N THR A 136 14.09 -10.71 6.57
CA THR A 136 13.93 -11.76 5.56
C THR A 136 12.91 -11.29 4.53
N ILE A 137 13.33 -11.23 3.27
CA ILE A 137 12.48 -10.82 2.14
C ILE A 137 11.89 -12.04 1.45
N TYR A 138 10.58 -11.99 1.24
CA TYR A 138 9.83 -12.92 0.40
C TYR A 138 9.36 -12.16 -0.84
N LYS A 139 9.86 -12.54 -2.02
CA LYS A 139 9.42 -11.95 -3.29
C LYS A 139 8.10 -12.62 -3.71
N PRO A 140 6.97 -11.90 -3.77
CA PRO A 140 5.73 -12.49 -4.23
C PRO A 140 5.80 -12.79 -5.73
N GLU A 141 5.38 -13.99 -6.13
CA GLU A 141 5.29 -14.38 -7.53
C GLU A 141 4.33 -13.44 -8.28
N ARG A 142 4.70 -13.07 -9.52
CA ARG A 142 3.75 -12.38 -10.40
C ARG A 142 2.65 -13.37 -10.77
N SER A 143 1.40 -13.01 -10.49
CA SER A 143 0.26 -13.76 -11.01
C SER A 143 0.34 -13.79 -12.53
N THR A 144 0.54 -14.98 -13.10
CA THR A 144 0.34 -15.22 -14.54
C THR A 144 -1.16 -15.36 -14.78
N ALA A 145 -1.88 -14.24 -14.80
CA ALA A 145 -3.28 -14.18 -15.19
C ALA A 145 -3.41 -13.46 -16.53
#